data_AF-A0A2S2P3W9-F1
#
_entry.id   AF-A0A2S2P3W9-F1
#
_cell.length_a   1.000
_cell.length_b   1.000
_cell.length_c   1.000
_cell.angle_alpha   90.00
_cell.angle_beta   90.00
_cell.angle_gamma   90.00
#
_symmetry.space_group_name_H-M   'P 1'
#
loop_
_entity.id
_entity.type
_entity.pdbx_description
1 polymer ?
#
loop_
_entity_poly.entity_id
_entity_poly.type
_entity_poly.pdbx_seq_one_letter_code
_entity_poly.pdbx_strand_id
1 'polypeptide(L)'
;QNNLQNSLKTCLDKLNCLKEEHSKLIQMTEFQHQNLDQITLDQISIKNETNTLLIFLNKVSNQKLKYEEDILNEIKKQLFSNNYCVQINNKISEIKVQNKEHELVLVEVENNLSKSLLKLEQYRTTSSNLEHDIEENTKYLNDQGCALHKLDFELKKLYTETQNKTKQIDLENKQLEIVKNLQDGGNILTPQMQINQVRNKIDEIVKETNFIKQSWIQQQNKNVQLLAQLNNQFNELVKVRKYNLVMETKNKKLDKEIDSLSKEVYQYKQKLTNMRNTMSKLNEQFSQNKGKSSMLLNENEWIQCSYLAELKENENLCLEYIDQLKLLKNELNELKNVCLEKQCESKTWDTKLQLLIEIKNEIKNKEGDLGDIDIMKNEIHRMQIRESQLKKILEKIMLDLEVCISRRETIYNKVAAKDIRLKGKNEAKQKFLKKLDYLRINIKKIKTECKKLDSNISVLENDKMKLDNKLTYLNDNMIDIQKTINDILRNIEDIGATKIKNIHILSYKQNYAKFLDAVKKGHYRLLIKNELKMDDEFSDEWKKNSDLISVVEALKNDFPYLDFQITRLLYILKSIEKES
;
A
#
# COMPACT_ATOMS: atom_id res chain seq x y z
N GLN A 1 -102.96 83.60 4.82
CA GLN A 1 -102.96 82.14 4.58
C GLN A 1 -102.07 81.72 3.39
N ASN A 2 -102.02 82.46 2.27
CA ASN A 2 -101.21 82.07 1.10
C ASN A 2 -99.67 82.19 1.22
N ASN A 3 -99.13 83.11 2.03
CA ASN A 3 -97.66 83.28 2.15
C ASN A 3 -96.98 82.15 2.93
N LEU A 4 -97.66 81.57 3.93
CA LEU A 4 -97.14 80.44 4.71
C LEU A 4 -97.07 79.16 3.86
N GLN A 5 -98.07 78.92 3.02
CA GLN A 5 -98.14 77.72 2.17
C GLN A 5 -97.08 77.76 1.05
N ASN A 6 -96.83 78.93 0.46
CA ASN A 6 -95.74 79.09 -0.52
C ASN A 6 -94.36 78.94 0.14
N SER A 7 -94.13 79.52 1.32
CA SER A 7 -92.85 79.38 2.03
C SER A 7 -92.54 77.93 2.45
N LEU A 8 -93.57 77.17 2.83
CA LEU A 8 -93.46 75.75 3.14
C LEU A 8 -93.13 74.93 1.90
N LYS A 9 -93.76 75.23 0.76
CA LYS A 9 -93.46 74.55 -0.52
C LYS A 9 -92.05 74.86 -1.01
N THR A 10 -91.58 76.11 -0.89
CA THR A 10 -90.18 76.46 -1.23
C THR A 10 -89.18 75.80 -0.28
N CYS A 11 -89.51 75.63 1.01
CA CYS A 11 -88.68 74.87 1.94
C CYS A 11 -88.67 73.37 1.62
N LEU A 12 -89.81 72.79 1.22
CA LEU A 12 -89.93 71.38 0.83
C LEU A 12 -89.16 71.10 -0.46
N ASP A 13 -89.24 71.98 -1.45
CA ASP A 13 -88.49 71.86 -2.69
C ASP A 13 -86.98 72.01 -2.45
N LYS A 14 -86.56 72.95 -1.58
CA LYS A 14 -85.16 73.04 -1.14
C LYS A 14 -84.69 71.80 -0.38
N LEU A 15 -85.54 71.23 0.47
CA LEU A 15 -85.23 70.02 1.24
C LEU A 15 -85.14 68.78 0.33
N ASN A 16 -85.96 68.71 -0.72
CA ASN A 16 -85.88 67.66 -1.74
C ASN A 16 -84.64 67.82 -2.63
N CYS A 17 -84.30 69.03 -3.06
CA CYS A 17 -83.03 69.30 -3.77
C CYS A 17 -81.81 68.93 -2.90
N LEU A 18 -81.81 69.30 -1.62
CA LEU A 18 -80.75 68.91 -0.68
C LEU A 18 -80.68 67.40 -0.47
N LYS A 19 -81.81 66.68 -0.46
CA LYS A 19 -81.82 65.21 -0.41
C LYS A 19 -81.25 64.57 -1.68
N GLU A 20 -81.56 65.11 -2.85
CA GLU A 20 -80.98 64.63 -4.11
C GLU A 20 -79.48 64.93 -4.19
N GLU A 21 -79.03 66.11 -3.76
CA GLU A 21 -77.61 66.43 -3.63
C GLU A 21 -76.90 65.52 -2.64
N HIS A 22 -77.52 65.23 -1.49
CA HIS A 22 -76.99 64.31 -0.50
C HIS A 22 -76.94 62.86 -1.01
N SER A 23 -77.93 62.42 -1.80
CA SER A 23 -77.92 61.11 -2.46
C SER A 23 -76.82 61.00 -3.51
N LYS A 24 -76.59 62.06 -4.29
CA LYS A 24 -75.50 62.14 -5.27
C LYS A 24 -74.13 62.13 -4.57
N LEU A 25 -73.99 62.84 -3.45
CA LEU A 25 -72.78 62.81 -2.64
C LEU A 25 -72.52 61.42 -2.06
N ILE A 26 -73.54 60.71 -1.57
CA ILE A 26 -73.40 59.32 -1.10
C ILE A 26 -72.90 58.40 -2.22
N GLN A 27 -73.55 58.44 -3.39
CA GLN A 27 -73.11 57.64 -4.55
C GLN A 27 -71.68 57.98 -4.99
N MET A 28 -71.32 59.26 -4.98
CA MET A 28 -69.96 59.71 -5.28
C MET A 28 -68.95 59.17 -4.25
N THR A 29 -69.29 59.19 -2.96
CA THR A 29 -68.43 58.64 -1.89
C THR A 29 -68.31 57.12 -1.96
N GLU A 30 -69.38 56.40 -2.29
CA GLU A 30 -69.34 54.95 -2.50
C GLU A 30 -68.47 54.58 -3.70
N PHE A 31 -68.60 55.32 -4.81
CA PHE A 31 -67.76 55.14 -5.98
C PHE A 31 -66.28 55.47 -5.69
N GLN A 32 -66.01 56.51 -4.91
CA GLN A 32 -64.66 56.84 -4.45
C GLN A 32 -64.08 55.76 -3.53
N HIS A 33 -64.89 55.17 -2.64
CA HIS A 33 -64.46 54.05 -1.80
C HIS A 33 -64.14 52.80 -2.62
N GLN A 34 -64.97 52.45 -3.61
CA GLN A 34 -64.67 51.33 -4.51
C GLN A 34 -63.38 51.55 -5.31
N ASN A 35 -63.15 52.77 -5.81
CA ASN A 35 -61.89 53.10 -6.49
C ASN A 35 -60.69 53.06 -5.54
N LEU A 36 -60.85 53.50 -4.28
CA LEU A 36 -59.82 53.38 -3.26
C LEU A 36 -59.50 51.92 -2.97
N ASP A 37 -60.50 51.07 -2.79
CA ASP A 37 -60.32 49.64 -2.56
C ASP A 37 -59.58 48.99 -3.74
N GLN A 38 -59.95 49.31 -4.98
CA GLN A 38 -59.24 48.83 -6.17
C GLN A 38 -57.77 49.28 -6.19
N ILE A 39 -57.49 50.55 -5.89
CA ILE A 39 -56.12 51.07 -5.79
C ILE A 39 -55.33 50.37 -4.68
N THR A 40 -55.96 50.07 -3.53
CA THR A 40 -55.27 49.34 -2.46
C THR A 40 -54.94 47.90 -2.84
N LEU A 41 -55.83 47.21 -3.57
CA LEU A 41 -55.57 45.88 -4.10
C LEU A 41 -54.42 45.88 -5.11
N ASP A 42 -54.41 46.85 -6.03
CA ASP A 42 -53.33 47.01 -7.00
C ASP A 42 -52.00 47.32 -6.29
N GLN A 43 -52.02 48.15 -5.24
CA GLN A 43 -50.85 48.47 -4.43
C GLN A 43 -50.31 47.24 -3.70
N ILE A 44 -51.18 46.37 -3.18
CA ILE A 44 -50.79 45.09 -2.56
C ILE A 44 -50.19 44.15 -3.63
N SER A 45 -50.77 44.09 -4.82
CA SER A 45 -50.27 43.25 -5.93
C SER A 45 -48.86 43.69 -6.36
N ILE A 46 -48.65 44.98 -6.60
CA ILE A 46 -47.34 45.55 -6.95
C ILE A 46 -46.32 45.33 -5.82
N LYS A 47 -46.73 45.43 -4.56
CA LYS A 47 -45.86 45.15 -3.41
C LYS A 47 -45.44 43.68 -3.35
N ASN A 48 -46.32 42.76 -3.73
CA ASN A 48 -46.00 41.34 -3.78
C ASN A 48 -45.05 41.03 -4.95
N GLU A 49 -45.26 41.61 -6.13
CA GLU A 49 -44.36 41.46 -7.28
C GLU A 49 -42.97 42.07 -7.02
N THR A 50 -42.91 43.24 -6.37
CA THR A 50 -41.61 43.84 -6.00
C THR A 50 -40.86 42.98 -4.98
N ASN A 51 -41.56 42.36 -4.02
CA ASN A 51 -40.95 41.42 -3.08
C ASN A 51 -40.44 40.14 -3.76
N THR A 52 -41.18 39.57 -4.71
CA THR A 52 -40.72 38.37 -5.44
C THR A 52 -39.51 38.69 -6.33
N LEU A 53 -39.50 39.85 -6.99
CA LEU A 53 -38.34 40.34 -7.73
C LEU A 53 -37.14 40.60 -6.83
N LEU A 54 -37.33 41.13 -5.63
CA LEU A 54 -36.26 41.33 -4.65
C LEU A 54 -35.64 39.99 -4.20
N ILE A 55 -36.48 38.98 -3.92
CA ILE A 55 -36.03 37.63 -3.57
C ILE A 55 -35.25 37.01 -4.74
N PHE A 56 -35.74 37.17 -5.96
CA PHE A 56 -35.07 36.69 -7.16
C PHE A 56 -33.70 37.37 -7.36
N LEU A 57 -33.64 38.71 -7.20
CA LEU A 57 -32.42 39.48 -7.31
C LEU A 57 -31.39 39.10 -6.25
N ASN A 58 -31.82 38.86 -5.01
CA ASN A 58 -30.97 38.33 -3.94
C ASN A 58 -30.44 36.93 -4.26
N LYS A 59 -31.26 36.06 -4.86
CA LYS A 59 -30.83 34.72 -5.27
C LYS A 59 -29.77 34.78 -6.37
N VAL A 60 -29.95 35.64 -7.37
CA VAL A 60 -28.98 35.87 -8.45
C VAL A 60 -27.68 36.49 -7.91
N SER A 61 -27.78 37.46 -6.99
CA SER A 61 -26.62 38.07 -6.32
C SER A 61 -25.81 37.03 -5.53
N ASN A 62 -26.48 36.15 -4.78
CA ASN A 62 -25.82 35.06 -4.06
C ASN A 62 -25.15 34.04 -4.98
N GLN A 63 -25.74 33.74 -6.14
CA GLN A 63 -25.12 32.88 -7.15
C GLN A 63 -23.88 33.56 -7.76
N LYS A 64 -23.94 34.85 -8.05
CA LYS A 64 -22.79 35.63 -8.52
C LYS A 64 -21.64 35.60 -7.52
N LEU A 65 -21.91 35.83 -6.23
CA LEU A 65 -20.90 35.76 -5.18
C LEU A 65 -20.23 34.39 -5.10
N LYS A 66 -21.02 33.30 -5.19
CA LYS A 66 -20.46 31.94 -5.23
C LYS A 66 -19.52 31.73 -6.41
N TYR A 67 -19.91 32.17 -7.61
CA TYR A 67 -19.04 32.07 -8.78
C TYR A 67 -17.77 32.92 -8.66
N GLU A 68 -17.85 34.12 -8.07
CA GLU A 68 -16.67 34.95 -7.80
C GLU A 68 -15.72 34.27 -6.79
N GLU A 69 -16.27 33.60 -5.78
CA GLU A 69 -15.51 32.84 -4.78
C GLU A 69 -14.84 31.61 -5.39
N ASP A 70 -15.54 30.88 -6.26
CA ASP A 70 -15.00 29.75 -7.02
C ASP A 70 -13.87 30.19 -7.97
N ILE A 71 -14.06 31.30 -8.70
CA ILE A 71 -13.02 31.89 -9.56
C ILE A 71 -11.79 32.30 -8.74
N LEU A 72 -11.99 32.95 -7.59
CA LEU A 72 -10.90 33.33 -6.70
C LEU A 72 -10.15 32.12 -6.15
N ASN A 73 -10.85 31.06 -5.80
CA ASN A 73 -10.24 29.81 -5.34
C ASN A 73 -9.41 29.14 -6.43
N GLU A 74 -9.88 29.17 -7.68
CA GLU A 74 -9.15 28.61 -8.81
C GLU A 74 -7.91 29.45 -9.16
N ILE A 75 -8.00 30.78 -9.12
CA ILE A 75 -6.84 31.68 -9.27
C ILE A 75 -5.82 31.44 -8.15
N LYS A 76 -6.26 31.28 -6.89
CA LYS A 76 -5.38 30.96 -5.77
C LYS A 76 -4.65 29.62 -6.00
N LYS A 77 -5.37 28.57 -6.41
CA LYS A 77 -4.76 27.26 -6.75
C LYS A 77 -3.71 27.39 -7.86
N GLN A 78 -3.99 28.15 -8.91
CA GLN A 78 -3.03 28.39 -10.00
C GLN A 78 -1.78 29.14 -9.51
N LEU A 79 -1.93 30.14 -8.62
CA LEU A 79 -0.80 30.85 -8.00
C LEU A 79 0.05 29.93 -7.11
N PHE A 80 -0.60 29.07 -6.30
CA PHE A 80 0.12 28.08 -5.50
C PHE A 80 0.88 27.09 -6.39
N SER A 81 0.26 26.59 -7.46
CA SER A 81 0.90 25.72 -8.44
C SER A 81 2.13 26.37 -9.07
N ASN A 82 2.06 27.66 -9.42
CA ASN A 82 3.19 28.38 -10.01
C ASN A 82 4.36 28.54 -9.01
N ASN A 83 4.06 28.85 -7.75
CA ASN A 83 5.09 28.94 -6.70
C ASN A 83 5.78 27.57 -6.46
N TYR A 84 5.01 26.47 -6.45
CA TYR A 84 5.60 25.13 -6.39
C TYR A 84 6.45 24.80 -7.61
N CYS A 85 6.02 25.17 -8.82
CA CYS A 85 6.83 25.00 -10.03
C CYS A 85 8.16 25.78 -9.94
N VAL A 86 8.16 27.00 -9.41
CA VAL A 86 9.37 27.79 -9.18
C VAL A 86 10.27 27.13 -8.14
N GLN A 87 9.72 26.64 -7.02
CA GLN A 87 10.50 25.93 -5.99
C GLN A 87 11.12 24.64 -6.53
N ILE A 88 10.38 23.87 -7.34
CA ILE A 88 10.87 22.66 -8.01
C ILE A 88 11.99 23.03 -9.00
N ASN A 89 11.82 24.06 -9.81
CA ASN A 89 12.85 24.52 -10.74
C ASN A 89 14.12 24.98 -10.02
N ASN A 90 13.99 25.68 -8.89
CA ASN A 90 15.12 26.06 -8.06
C ASN A 90 15.85 24.81 -7.51
N LYS A 91 15.10 23.83 -7.00
CA LYS A 91 15.65 22.54 -6.54
C LYS A 91 16.37 21.79 -7.66
N ILE A 92 15.79 21.77 -8.87
CA ILE A 92 16.40 21.16 -10.06
C ILE A 92 17.69 21.89 -10.42
N SER A 93 17.72 23.23 -10.31
CA SER A 93 18.92 24.02 -10.58
C SER A 93 20.04 23.75 -9.56
N GLU A 94 19.69 23.61 -8.27
CA GLU A 94 20.63 23.23 -7.21
C GLU A 94 21.22 21.84 -7.47
N ILE A 95 20.38 20.85 -7.79
CA ILE A 95 20.81 19.49 -8.13
C ILE A 95 21.72 19.50 -9.35
N LYS A 96 21.41 20.31 -10.38
CA LYS A 96 22.28 20.44 -11.55
C LYS A 96 23.66 21.01 -11.22
N VAL A 97 23.75 21.96 -10.29
CA VAL A 97 25.03 22.51 -9.82
C VAL A 97 25.80 21.45 -9.04
N GLN A 98 25.15 20.74 -8.11
CA GLN A 98 25.77 19.66 -7.35
C GLN A 98 26.27 18.52 -8.25
N ASN A 99 25.51 18.14 -9.28
CA ASN A 99 25.97 17.14 -10.24
C ASN A 99 27.23 17.58 -10.98
N LYS A 100 27.31 18.84 -11.40
CA LYS A 100 28.53 19.38 -12.03
C LYS A 100 29.72 19.39 -11.08
N GLU A 101 29.50 19.74 -9.80
CA GLU A 101 30.56 19.67 -8.78
C GLU A 101 31.04 18.23 -8.56
N HIS A 102 30.12 17.26 -8.51
CA HIS A 102 30.47 15.84 -8.40
C HIS A 102 31.21 15.32 -9.63
N GLU A 103 30.82 15.72 -10.85
CA GLU A 103 31.54 15.40 -12.08
C GLU A 103 32.98 15.95 -12.04
N LEU A 104 33.18 17.19 -11.58
CA LEU A 104 34.52 17.78 -11.43
C LEU A 104 35.37 17.01 -10.42
N VAL A 105 34.81 16.63 -9.27
CA VAL A 105 35.51 15.82 -8.26
C VAL A 105 35.85 14.44 -8.82
N LEU A 106 34.95 13.84 -9.60
CA LEU A 106 35.18 12.53 -10.22
C LEU A 106 36.36 12.60 -11.21
N VAL A 107 36.39 13.62 -12.07
CA VAL A 107 37.51 13.87 -12.99
C VAL A 107 38.83 14.13 -12.23
N GLU A 108 38.78 14.82 -11.09
CA GLU A 108 39.96 15.02 -10.25
C GLU A 108 40.48 13.71 -9.65
N VAL A 109 39.58 12.86 -9.15
CA VAL A 109 39.91 11.53 -8.61
C VAL A 109 40.48 10.62 -9.71
N GLU A 110 39.90 10.61 -10.91
CA GLU A 110 40.41 9.85 -12.05
C GLU A 110 41.80 10.30 -12.47
N ASN A 111 42.05 11.62 -12.47
CA ASN A 111 43.38 12.17 -12.72
C ASN A 111 44.40 11.77 -11.64
N ASN A 112 44.01 11.79 -10.37
CA ASN A 112 44.86 11.38 -9.26
C ASN A 112 45.16 9.87 -9.28
N LEU A 113 44.17 9.06 -9.67
CA LEU A 113 44.33 7.63 -9.87
C LEU A 113 45.29 7.35 -11.02
N SER A 114 45.15 8.05 -12.15
CA SER A 114 46.07 7.94 -13.31
C SER A 114 47.50 8.32 -12.94
N LYS A 115 47.70 9.40 -12.18
CA LYS A 115 49.03 9.77 -11.64
C LYS A 115 49.61 8.72 -10.71
N SER A 116 48.79 8.10 -9.87
CA SER A 116 49.22 7.06 -8.93
C SER A 116 49.59 5.76 -9.66
N LEU A 117 48.81 5.37 -10.67
CA LEU A 117 49.12 4.24 -11.55
C LEU A 117 50.43 4.46 -12.29
N LEU A 118 50.66 5.66 -12.85
CA LEU A 118 51.90 5.98 -13.52
C LEU A 118 53.11 5.88 -12.58
N LYS A 119 53.01 6.39 -11.35
CA LYS A 119 54.06 6.23 -10.33
C LYS A 119 54.29 4.76 -9.97
N LEU A 120 53.23 3.97 -9.88
CA LEU A 120 53.32 2.54 -9.59
C LEU A 120 54.04 1.78 -10.71
N GLU A 121 53.75 2.08 -11.97
CA GLU A 121 54.48 1.51 -13.12
C GLU A 121 55.94 1.97 -13.19
N GLN A 122 56.23 3.23 -12.82
CA GLN A 122 57.61 3.69 -12.66
C GLN A 122 58.33 2.89 -11.58
N TYR A 123 57.72 2.68 -10.40
CA TYR A 123 58.31 1.87 -9.34
C TYR A 123 58.52 0.41 -9.76
N ARG A 124 57.56 -0.19 -10.46
CA ARG A 124 57.69 -1.55 -11.03
C ARG A 124 58.88 -1.65 -11.98
N THR A 125 59.00 -0.70 -12.91
CA THR A 125 60.13 -0.66 -13.85
C THR A 125 61.46 -0.52 -13.10
N THR A 126 61.55 0.36 -12.09
CA THR A 126 62.77 0.49 -11.29
C THR A 126 63.09 -0.76 -10.47
N SER A 127 62.08 -1.44 -9.93
CA SER A 127 62.26 -2.70 -9.18
C SER A 127 62.76 -3.80 -10.11
N SER A 128 62.17 -3.93 -11.30
CA SER A 128 62.60 -4.91 -12.31
C SER A 128 64.05 -4.66 -12.75
N ASN A 129 64.45 -3.40 -12.92
CA ASN A 129 65.84 -3.07 -13.27
C ASN A 129 66.80 -3.41 -12.13
N LEU A 130 66.45 -3.07 -10.88
CA LEU A 130 67.27 -3.42 -9.71
C LEU A 130 67.38 -4.93 -9.50
N GLU A 131 66.32 -5.69 -9.73
CA GLU A 131 66.35 -7.16 -9.70
C GLU A 131 67.29 -7.72 -10.76
N HIS A 132 67.27 -7.16 -11.98
CA HIS A 132 68.19 -7.54 -13.04
C HIS A 132 69.65 -7.21 -12.67
N ASP A 133 69.90 -6.01 -12.14
CA ASP A 133 71.23 -5.60 -11.67
C ASP A 133 71.74 -6.51 -10.54
N ILE A 134 70.87 -6.93 -9.62
CA ILE A 134 71.21 -7.90 -8.57
C ILE A 134 71.58 -9.24 -9.21
N GLU A 135 70.81 -9.72 -10.18
CA GLU A 135 71.10 -10.99 -10.87
C GLU A 135 72.46 -10.94 -11.59
N GLU A 136 72.76 -9.86 -12.32
CA GLU A 136 74.06 -9.68 -12.98
C GLU A 136 75.22 -9.62 -11.97
N ASN A 137 75.06 -8.85 -10.88
CA ASN A 137 76.08 -8.75 -9.83
C ASN A 137 76.30 -10.09 -9.12
N THR A 138 75.26 -10.89 -8.91
CA THR A 138 75.40 -12.23 -8.31
C THR A 138 76.15 -13.18 -9.23
N LYS A 139 75.92 -13.13 -10.55
CA LYS A 139 76.69 -13.89 -11.55
C LYS A 139 78.16 -13.47 -11.52
N TYR A 140 78.44 -12.16 -11.53
CA TYR A 140 79.80 -11.62 -11.45
C TYR A 140 80.53 -12.05 -10.17
N LEU A 141 79.87 -11.99 -9.00
CA LEU A 141 80.45 -12.43 -7.73
C LEU A 141 80.73 -13.94 -7.73
N ASN A 142 79.88 -14.75 -8.35
CA ASN A 142 80.09 -16.19 -8.45
C ASN A 142 81.29 -16.52 -9.35
N ASP A 143 81.45 -15.81 -10.47
CA ASP A 143 82.60 -15.96 -11.37
C ASP A 143 83.92 -15.55 -10.69
N GLN A 144 83.91 -14.43 -9.94
CA GLN A 144 85.05 -14.05 -9.09
C GLN A 144 85.34 -15.07 -7.99
N GLY A 145 84.30 -15.63 -7.36
CA GLY A 145 84.43 -16.71 -6.38
C GLY A 145 85.12 -17.95 -6.97
N CYS A 146 84.77 -18.33 -8.20
CA CYS A 146 85.44 -19.41 -8.93
C CYS A 146 86.91 -19.09 -9.22
N ALA A 147 87.23 -17.84 -9.59
CA ALA A 147 88.61 -17.40 -9.80
C ALA A 147 89.43 -17.41 -8.51
N LEU A 148 88.86 -16.94 -7.39
CA LEU A 148 89.48 -17.00 -6.07
C LEU A 148 89.75 -18.44 -5.63
N HIS A 149 88.81 -19.37 -5.88
CA HIS A 149 89.02 -20.77 -5.57
C HIS A 149 90.20 -21.39 -6.36
N LYS A 150 90.40 -20.97 -7.62
CA LYS A 150 91.57 -21.40 -8.41
C LYS A 150 92.88 -20.85 -7.82
N LEU A 151 92.92 -19.57 -7.47
CA LEU A 151 94.08 -18.95 -6.83
C LEU A 151 94.39 -19.56 -5.45
N ASP A 152 93.37 -19.88 -4.66
CA ASP A 152 93.54 -20.52 -3.35
C ASP A 152 94.07 -21.95 -3.49
N PHE A 153 93.66 -22.68 -4.53
CA PHE A 153 94.23 -23.98 -4.88
C PHE A 153 95.70 -23.87 -5.27
N GLU A 154 96.06 -22.88 -6.10
CA GLU A 154 97.46 -22.62 -6.47
C GLU A 154 98.31 -22.21 -5.26
N LEU A 155 97.79 -21.36 -4.37
CA LEU A 155 98.47 -20.98 -3.12
C LEU A 155 98.72 -22.20 -2.22
N LYS A 156 97.74 -23.10 -2.06
CA LYS A 156 97.92 -24.35 -1.31
C LYS A 156 99.03 -25.21 -1.92
N LYS A 157 99.08 -25.32 -3.24
CA LYS A 157 100.16 -26.05 -3.93
C LYS A 157 101.54 -25.42 -3.65
N LEU A 158 101.67 -24.09 -3.78
CA LEU A 158 102.91 -23.37 -3.47
C LEU A 158 103.31 -23.51 -2.00
N TYR A 159 102.35 -23.53 -1.07
CA TYR A 159 102.60 -23.75 0.35
C TYR A 159 103.21 -25.14 0.61
N THR A 160 102.65 -26.19 -0.01
CA THR A 160 103.21 -27.55 0.11
C THR A 160 104.62 -27.66 -0.48
N GLU A 161 104.88 -26.97 -1.59
CA GLU A 161 106.19 -26.96 -2.25
C GLU A 161 107.24 -26.22 -1.41
N THR A 162 106.86 -25.10 -0.79
CA THR A 162 107.71 -24.35 0.14
C THR A 162 108.06 -25.20 1.36
N GLN A 163 107.08 -25.89 1.94
CA GLN A 163 107.30 -26.77 3.09
C GLN A 163 108.28 -27.93 2.76
N ASN A 164 108.24 -28.46 1.54
CA ASN A 164 109.19 -29.48 1.10
C ASN A 164 110.62 -28.91 0.94
N LYS A 165 110.76 -27.71 0.38
CA LYS A 165 112.06 -27.03 0.28
C LYS A 165 112.66 -26.69 1.65
N THR A 166 111.86 -26.26 2.62
CA THR A 166 112.31 -26.00 4.00
C THR A 166 112.89 -27.26 4.66
N LYS A 167 112.23 -28.42 4.49
CA LYS A 167 112.75 -29.71 5.00
C LYS A 167 114.10 -30.11 4.39
N GLN A 168 114.35 -29.74 3.14
CA GLN A 168 115.60 -30.04 2.46
C GLN A 168 116.76 -29.16 2.95
N ILE A 169 116.49 -27.87 3.20
CA ILE A 169 117.45 -26.96 3.83
C ILE A 169 117.85 -27.45 5.23
N ASP A 170 116.89 -27.95 6.02
CA ASP A 170 117.18 -28.51 7.35
C ASP A 170 118.09 -29.75 7.32
N LEU A 171 118.06 -30.54 6.24
CA LEU A 171 118.96 -31.68 6.05
C LEU A 171 120.39 -31.24 5.69
N GLU A 172 120.52 -30.24 4.82
CA GLU A 172 121.82 -29.66 4.43
C GLU A 172 122.50 -28.97 5.61
N ASN A 173 121.73 -28.26 6.45
CA ASN A 173 122.25 -27.64 7.68
C ASN A 173 122.80 -28.68 8.67
N LYS A 174 122.16 -29.85 8.80
CA LYS A 174 122.68 -30.95 9.63
C LYS A 174 123.99 -31.53 9.10
N GLN A 175 124.23 -31.51 7.79
CA GLN A 175 125.50 -31.97 7.21
C GLN A 175 126.64 -30.97 7.46
N LEU A 176 126.34 -29.66 7.45
CA LEU A 176 127.31 -28.61 7.80
C LEU A 176 127.73 -28.67 9.28
N GLU A 177 126.83 -29.04 10.17
CA GLU A 177 127.11 -29.15 11.61
C GLU A 177 128.07 -30.33 11.92
N ILE A 178 128.01 -31.41 11.14
CA ILE A 178 128.93 -32.55 11.25
C ILE A 178 130.35 -32.18 10.77
N VAL A 179 130.48 -31.34 9.74
CA VAL A 179 131.78 -30.86 9.24
C VAL A 179 132.42 -29.86 10.20
N LYS A 180 131.61 -29.04 10.90
CA LYS A 180 132.10 -28.04 11.86
C LYS A 180 132.64 -28.64 13.16
N ASN A 181 132.15 -29.82 13.55
CA ASN A 181 132.57 -30.52 14.78
C ASN A 181 133.89 -31.32 14.62
N LEU A 182 134.46 -31.41 13.42
CA LEU A 182 135.69 -32.16 13.13
C LEU A 182 136.97 -31.30 13.10
N GLN A 183 136.87 -29.96 13.28
CA GLN A 183 137.96 -29.05 12.92
C GLN A 183 138.53 -28.17 14.05
N ASP A 184 138.11 -28.32 15.30
CA ASP A 184 138.68 -27.56 16.43
C ASP A 184 139.34 -28.47 17.47
N GLY A 185 140.62 -28.76 17.25
CA GLY A 185 141.49 -29.52 18.14
C GLY A 185 142.87 -28.90 18.27
N GLY A 186 142.97 -27.86 19.11
CA GLY A 186 144.21 -27.45 19.80
C GLY A 186 145.18 -26.54 19.04
N ASN A 187 145.56 -25.41 19.66
CA ASN A 187 146.96 -25.13 20.00
C ASN A 187 147.16 -23.81 20.78
N ILE A 188 147.66 -24.00 22.01
CA ILE A 188 148.73 -23.31 22.74
C ILE A 188 148.98 -21.81 22.47
N LEU A 189 148.80 -21.05 23.53
CA LEU A 189 148.89 -19.60 23.69
C LEU A 189 150.34 -19.09 23.75
N THR A 190 150.67 -18.03 23.00
CA THR A 190 151.89 -17.20 23.20
C THR A 190 151.52 -15.74 23.50
N PRO A 191 152.31 -14.96 24.28
CA PRO A 191 151.94 -13.62 24.76
C PRO A 191 151.64 -12.56 23.68
N GLN A 192 152.09 -12.72 22.43
CA GLN A 192 151.70 -11.86 21.30
C GLN A 192 150.25 -12.10 20.84
N MET A 193 149.71 -13.29 21.08
CA MET A 193 148.27 -13.56 20.92
C MET A 193 147.44 -12.84 21.98
N GLN A 194 147.96 -12.52 23.17
CA GLN A 194 147.20 -11.79 24.19
C GLN A 194 146.98 -10.32 23.80
N ILE A 195 147.98 -9.66 23.19
CA ILE A 195 147.82 -8.28 22.70
C ILE A 195 146.90 -8.24 21.47
N ASN A 196 147.02 -9.20 20.55
CA ASN A 196 146.08 -9.34 19.44
C ASN A 196 144.67 -9.75 19.93
N GLN A 197 144.54 -10.53 20.99
CA GLN A 197 143.25 -10.81 21.64
C GLN A 197 142.64 -9.57 22.27
N VAL A 198 143.43 -8.68 22.89
CA VAL A 198 142.91 -7.42 23.45
C VAL A 198 142.53 -6.44 22.34
N ARG A 199 143.31 -6.34 21.25
CA ARG A 199 142.93 -5.55 20.06
C ARG A 199 141.67 -6.10 19.38
N ASN A 200 141.59 -7.42 19.21
CA ASN A 200 140.39 -8.07 18.67
C ASN A 200 139.19 -7.83 19.58
N LYS A 201 139.34 -7.87 20.92
CA LYS A 201 138.27 -7.52 21.87
C LYS A 201 137.85 -6.05 21.77
N ILE A 202 138.80 -5.13 21.55
CA ILE A 202 138.48 -3.71 21.34
C ILE A 202 137.72 -3.54 20.01
N ASP A 203 138.18 -4.17 18.93
CA ASP A 203 137.49 -4.13 17.63
C ASP A 203 136.11 -4.81 17.67
N GLU A 204 135.95 -5.87 18.46
CA GLU A 204 134.67 -6.50 18.77
C GLU A 204 133.75 -5.54 19.53
N ILE A 205 134.23 -4.87 20.58
CA ILE A 205 133.47 -3.86 21.33
C ILE A 205 133.09 -2.67 20.44
N VAL A 206 133.97 -2.24 19.52
CA VAL A 206 133.67 -1.16 18.56
C VAL A 206 132.60 -1.61 17.55
N LYS A 207 132.69 -2.84 17.04
CA LYS A 207 131.65 -3.43 16.17
C LYS A 207 130.32 -3.56 16.91
N GLU A 208 130.33 -4.02 18.16
CA GLU A 208 129.15 -4.15 19.01
C GLU A 208 128.55 -2.78 19.32
N THR A 209 129.37 -1.78 19.63
CA THR A 209 128.93 -0.40 19.84
C THR A 209 128.30 0.19 18.58
N ASN A 210 128.88 -0.07 17.41
CA ASN A 210 128.31 0.38 16.13
C ASN A 210 127.01 -0.36 15.80
N PHE A 211 126.91 -1.65 16.11
CA PHE A 211 125.67 -2.42 15.99
C PHE A 211 124.58 -1.87 16.90
N ILE A 212 124.89 -1.56 18.16
CA ILE A 212 123.94 -0.95 19.10
C ILE A 212 123.50 0.44 18.61
N LYS A 213 124.42 1.28 18.10
CA LYS A 213 124.07 2.58 17.50
C LYS A 213 123.15 2.42 16.29
N GLN A 214 123.42 1.45 15.42
CA GLN A 214 122.58 1.17 14.26
C GLN A 214 121.19 0.66 14.68
N SER A 215 121.14 -0.26 15.64
CA SER A 215 119.89 -0.76 16.22
C SER A 215 119.10 0.35 16.90
N TRP A 216 119.78 1.27 17.60
CA TRP A 216 119.16 2.43 18.23
C TRP A 216 118.54 3.37 17.19
N ILE A 217 119.26 3.68 16.10
CA ILE A 217 118.73 4.50 15.00
C ILE A 217 117.53 3.81 14.34
N GLN A 218 117.59 2.50 14.11
CA GLN A 218 116.47 1.73 13.57
C GLN A 218 115.24 1.80 14.49
N GLN A 219 115.44 1.66 15.81
CA GLN A 219 114.36 1.73 16.79
C GLN A 219 113.80 3.15 16.93
N GLN A 220 114.65 4.18 16.85
CA GLN A 220 114.23 5.58 16.81
C GLN A 220 113.41 5.88 15.54
N ASN A 221 113.86 5.42 14.37
CA ASN A 221 113.13 5.57 13.12
C ASN A 221 111.77 4.86 13.17
N LYS A 222 111.73 3.63 13.72
CA LYS A 222 110.46 2.92 13.95
C LYS A 222 109.55 3.70 14.89
N ASN A 223 110.08 4.29 15.96
CA ASN A 223 109.29 5.09 16.89
C ASN A 223 108.72 6.36 16.23
N VAL A 224 109.51 7.05 15.40
CA VAL A 224 109.04 8.20 14.60
C VAL A 224 107.95 7.78 13.62
N GLN A 225 108.10 6.62 12.95
CA GLN A 225 107.07 6.08 12.07
C GLN A 225 105.77 5.74 12.83
N LEU A 226 105.89 5.12 14.01
CA LEU A 226 104.74 4.82 14.87
C LEU A 226 104.05 6.10 15.38
N LEU A 227 104.80 7.14 15.72
CA LEU A 227 104.24 8.45 16.09
C LEU A 227 103.51 9.10 14.91
N ALA A 228 104.06 9.02 13.69
CA ALA A 228 103.38 9.51 12.49
C ALA A 228 102.08 8.73 12.21
N GLN A 229 102.11 7.40 12.37
CA GLN A 229 100.91 6.56 12.27
C GLN A 229 99.86 6.91 13.33
N LEU A 230 100.27 7.10 14.58
CA LEU A 230 99.38 7.49 15.68
C LEU A 230 98.73 8.85 15.40
N ASN A 231 99.51 9.83 14.90
CA ASN A 231 98.97 11.14 14.55
C ASN A 231 97.97 11.06 13.38
N ASN A 232 98.23 10.23 12.37
CA ASN A 232 97.28 9.98 11.29
C ASN A 232 96.00 9.30 11.79
N GLN A 233 96.11 8.28 12.64
CA GLN A 233 94.96 7.63 13.27
C GLN A 233 94.15 8.63 14.12
N PHE A 234 94.81 9.51 14.86
CA PHE A 234 94.15 10.56 15.63
C PHE A 234 93.36 11.52 14.74
N ASN A 235 93.93 11.95 13.61
CA ASN A 235 93.24 12.81 12.64
C ASN A 235 92.00 12.13 12.03
N GLU A 236 92.10 10.84 11.68
CA GLU A 236 90.94 10.07 11.21
C GLU A 236 89.87 9.93 12.30
N LEU A 237 90.27 9.69 13.55
CA LEU A 237 89.35 9.62 14.68
C LEU A 237 88.60 10.96 14.87
N VAL A 238 89.29 12.09 14.76
CA VAL A 238 88.66 13.42 14.82
C VAL A 238 87.66 13.62 13.67
N LYS A 239 87.96 13.17 12.45
CA LYS A 239 87.02 13.22 11.32
C LYS A 239 85.78 12.37 11.61
N VAL A 240 85.96 11.12 12.04
CA VAL A 240 84.85 10.21 12.38
C VAL A 240 83.97 10.79 13.49
N ARG A 241 84.56 11.41 14.52
CA ARG A 241 83.80 12.11 15.57
C ARG A 241 82.95 13.26 15.02
N LYS A 242 83.49 14.06 14.08
CA LYS A 242 82.72 15.13 13.42
C LYS A 242 81.56 14.54 12.61
N TYR A 243 81.80 13.47 11.85
CA TYR A 243 80.73 12.78 11.10
C TYR A 243 79.66 12.22 12.02
N ASN A 244 80.03 11.58 13.13
CA ASN A 244 79.07 11.08 14.12
C ASN A 244 78.21 12.21 14.70
N LEU A 245 78.81 13.35 15.06
CA LEU A 245 78.05 14.49 15.57
C LEU A 245 77.05 15.02 14.52
N VAL A 246 77.46 15.12 13.26
CA VAL A 246 76.55 15.50 12.16
C VAL A 246 75.42 14.49 12.01
N MET A 247 75.70 13.19 12.05
CA MET A 247 74.67 12.15 11.95
C MET A 247 73.72 12.16 13.15
N GLU A 248 74.21 12.36 14.37
CA GLU A 248 73.37 12.50 15.56
C GLU A 248 72.42 13.70 15.45
N THR A 249 72.90 14.84 14.93
CA THR A 249 72.02 16.00 14.71
C THR A 249 70.98 15.75 13.63
N LYS A 250 71.30 15.00 12.56
CA LYS A 250 70.33 14.59 11.54
C LYS A 250 69.30 13.62 12.11
N ASN A 251 69.72 12.62 12.88
CA ASN A 251 68.82 11.68 13.54
C ASN A 251 67.84 12.43 14.46
N LYS A 252 68.33 13.34 15.30
CA LYS A 252 67.45 14.17 16.15
C LYS A 252 66.45 15.03 15.38
N LYS A 253 66.75 15.45 14.15
CA LYS A 253 65.81 16.17 13.29
C LYS A 253 64.74 15.23 12.73
N LEU A 254 65.16 14.07 12.23
CA LEU A 254 64.25 13.03 11.74
C LEU A 254 63.32 12.53 12.84
N ASP A 255 63.82 12.31 14.07
CA ASP A 255 63.01 11.90 15.21
C ASP A 255 61.91 12.94 15.52
N LYS A 256 62.24 14.24 15.47
CA LYS A 256 61.26 15.31 15.65
C LYS A 256 60.20 15.35 14.53
N GLU A 257 60.61 15.12 13.29
CA GLU A 257 59.69 15.03 12.15
C GLU A 257 58.76 13.82 12.28
N ILE A 258 59.29 12.66 12.67
CA ILE A 258 58.52 11.46 12.96
C ILE A 258 57.50 11.73 14.08
N ASP A 259 57.91 12.39 15.16
CA ASP A 259 57.00 12.76 16.25
C ASP A 259 55.90 13.72 15.82
N SER A 260 56.20 14.70 14.96
CA SER A 260 55.17 15.59 14.39
C SER A 260 54.18 14.85 13.50
N LEU A 261 54.68 13.98 12.61
CA LEU A 261 53.83 13.18 11.72
C LEU A 261 52.98 12.19 12.51
N SER A 262 53.53 11.59 13.58
CA SER A 262 52.79 10.71 14.49
C SER A 262 51.62 11.44 15.17
N LYS A 263 51.83 12.68 15.61
CA LYS A 263 50.77 13.53 16.18
C LYS A 263 49.70 13.86 15.14
N GLU A 264 50.06 14.20 13.91
CA GLU A 264 49.10 14.46 12.82
C GLU A 264 48.28 13.20 12.51
N VAL A 265 48.91 12.04 12.40
CA VAL A 265 48.23 10.75 12.20
C VAL A 265 47.23 10.48 13.32
N TYR A 266 47.59 10.77 14.58
CA TYR A 266 46.68 10.62 15.70
C TYR A 266 45.47 11.56 15.60
N GLN A 267 45.68 12.84 15.25
CA GLN A 267 44.60 13.80 15.04
C GLN A 267 43.66 13.37 13.91
N TYR A 268 44.20 12.87 12.79
CA TYR A 268 43.38 12.34 11.70
C TYR A 268 42.60 11.10 12.10
N LYS A 269 43.20 10.18 12.88
CA LYS A 269 42.47 9.02 13.44
C LYS A 269 41.32 9.48 14.34
N GLN A 270 41.52 10.49 15.18
CA GLN A 270 40.46 11.02 16.03
C GLN A 270 39.34 11.66 15.18
N LYS A 271 39.69 12.47 14.17
CA LYS A 271 38.71 13.07 13.23
C LYS A 271 37.91 12.00 12.49
N LEU A 272 38.56 10.95 12.00
CA LEU A 272 37.92 9.83 11.30
C LEU A 272 36.97 9.07 12.24
N THR A 273 37.38 8.83 13.49
CA THR A 273 36.54 8.19 14.50
C THR A 273 35.30 9.03 14.81
N ASN A 274 35.45 10.35 14.94
CA ASN A 274 34.33 11.27 15.11
C ASN A 274 33.38 11.24 13.90
N MET A 275 33.90 11.28 12.68
CA MET A 275 33.11 11.18 11.45
C MET A 275 32.37 9.84 11.33
N ARG A 276 33.00 8.74 11.75
CA ARG A 276 32.37 7.42 11.79
C ARG A 276 31.22 7.37 12.81
N ASN A 277 31.40 8.01 13.96
CA ASN A 277 30.36 8.12 14.98
C ASN A 277 29.18 8.97 14.49
N THR A 278 29.45 10.10 13.82
CA THR A 278 28.38 10.92 13.22
C THR A 278 27.65 10.17 12.11
N MET A 279 28.37 9.42 11.26
CA MET A 279 27.76 8.58 10.23
C MET A 279 26.87 7.50 10.83
N SER A 280 27.31 6.87 11.92
CA SER A 280 26.51 5.86 12.62
C SER A 280 25.22 6.45 13.20
N LYS A 281 25.30 7.65 13.82
CA LYS A 281 24.12 8.38 14.31
C LYS A 281 23.16 8.77 13.18
N LEU A 282 23.68 9.26 12.05
CA LEU A 282 22.85 9.59 10.88
C LEU A 282 22.19 8.34 10.30
N ASN A 283 22.89 7.20 10.26
CA ASN A 283 22.33 5.95 9.77
C ASN A 283 21.23 5.39 10.71
N GLU A 284 21.38 5.57 12.02
CA GLU A 284 20.35 5.26 13.00
C GLU A 284 19.12 6.15 12.81
N GLN A 285 19.31 7.48 12.69
CA GLN A 285 18.22 8.43 12.40
C GLN A 285 17.53 8.12 11.06
N PHE A 286 18.29 7.74 10.04
CA PHE A 286 17.75 7.32 8.74
C PHE A 286 16.90 6.06 8.88
N SER A 287 17.36 5.07 9.64
CA SER A 287 16.61 3.84 9.92
C SER A 287 15.32 4.12 10.69
N GLN A 288 15.38 4.99 11.71
CA GLN A 288 14.20 5.44 12.45
C GLN A 288 13.21 6.20 11.55
N ASN A 289 13.69 7.10 10.70
CA ASN A 289 12.84 7.84 9.76
C ASN A 289 12.23 6.91 8.70
N LYS A 290 12.97 5.92 8.21
CA LYS A 290 12.43 4.89 7.31
C LYS A 290 11.32 4.09 8.00
N GLY A 291 11.51 3.72 9.27
CA GLY A 291 10.48 3.09 10.09
C GLY A 291 9.22 3.95 10.24
N LYS A 292 9.38 5.22 10.62
CA LYS A 292 8.27 6.19 10.70
C LYS A 292 7.56 6.38 9.36
N SER A 293 8.31 6.48 8.27
CA SER A 293 7.74 6.58 6.91
C SER A 293 6.91 5.35 6.55
N SER A 294 7.39 4.13 6.88
CA SER A 294 6.61 2.92 6.64
C SER A 294 5.35 2.85 7.51
N MET A 295 5.40 3.32 8.75
CA MET A 295 4.21 3.41 9.62
C MET A 295 3.18 4.38 9.04
N LEU A 296 3.60 5.58 8.62
CA LEU A 296 2.70 6.56 8.01
C LEU A 296 2.11 6.08 6.68
N LEU A 297 2.87 5.34 5.87
CA LEU A 297 2.34 4.73 4.64
C LEU A 297 1.28 3.67 4.97
N ASN A 298 1.55 2.78 5.93
CA ASN A 298 0.59 1.77 6.37
C ASN A 298 -0.68 2.40 6.98
N GLU A 299 -0.53 3.47 7.78
CA GLU A 299 -1.67 4.22 8.33
C GLU A 299 -2.49 4.87 7.21
N ASN A 300 -1.84 5.47 6.20
CA ASN A 300 -2.53 6.04 5.06
C ASN A 300 -3.27 4.98 4.22
N GLU A 301 -2.64 3.83 3.97
CA GLU A 301 -3.30 2.69 3.32
C GLU A 301 -4.51 2.20 4.13
N TRP A 302 -4.39 2.09 5.45
CA TRP A 302 -5.50 1.71 6.33
C TRP A 302 -6.64 2.73 6.29
N ILE A 303 -6.33 4.03 6.35
CA ILE A 303 -7.32 5.11 6.24
C ILE A 303 -8.04 5.05 4.88
N GLN A 304 -7.30 4.83 3.79
CA GLN A 304 -7.88 4.69 2.46
C GLN A 304 -8.82 3.48 2.37
N CYS A 305 -8.40 2.32 2.89
CA CYS A 305 -9.26 1.14 2.96
C CYS A 305 -10.52 1.40 3.80
N SER A 306 -10.39 2.10 4.93
CA SER A 306 -11.53 2.46 5.78
C SER A 306 -12.52 3.37 5.05
N TYR A 307 -12.04 4.43 4.38
CA TYR A 307 -12.91 5.31 3.61
C TYR A 307 -13.55 4.61 2.41
N LEU A 308 -12.83 3.70 1.74
CA LEU A 308 -13.41 2.89 0.66
C LEU A 308 -14.50 1.95 1.17
N ALA A 309 -14.34 1.37 2.36
CA ALA A 309 -15.36 0.54 2.98
C ALA A 309 -16.60 1.37 3.36
N GLU A 310 -16.40 2.54 3.97
CA GLU A 310 -17.49 3.47 4.30
C GLU A 310 -18.22 3.98 3.05
N LEU A 311 -17.49 4.26 1.97
CA LEU A 311 -18.08 4.65 0.70
C LEU A 311 -18.93 3.54 0.09
N LYS A 312 -18.45 2.30 0.08
CA LYS A 312 -19.22 1.14 -0.40
C LYS A 312 -20.48 0.89 0.44
N GLU A 313 -20.39 1.08 1.75
CA GLU A 313 -21.56 0.94 2.63
C GLU A 313 -22.60 2.03 2.33
N ASN A 314 -22.16 3.28 2.15
CA ASN A 314 -23.05 4.37 1.75
C ASN A 314 -23.66 4.13 0.36
N GLU A 315 -22.91 3.56 -0.59
CA GLU A 315 -23.44 3.16 -1.90
C GLU A 315 -24.52 2.08 -1.77
N ASN A 316 -24.30 1.07 -0.92
CA ASN A 316 -25.30 0.03 -0.64
C ASN A 316 -26.58 0.63 -0.04
N LEU A 317 -26.45 1.51 0.96
CA LEU A 317 -27.59 2.21 1.56
C LEU A 317 -28.33 3.07 0.53
N CYS A 318 -27.62 3.73 -0.38
CA CYS A 318 -28.25 4.48 -1.47
C CYS A 318 -29.06 3.56 -2.40
N LEU A 319 -28.53 2.38 -2.74
CA LEU A 319 -29.24 1.39 -3.54
C LEU A 319 -30.49 0.88 -2.83
N GLU A 320 -30.41 0.60 -1.53
CA GLU A 320 -31.57 0.21 -0.71
C GLU A 320 -32.65 1.29 -0.71
N TYR A 321 -32.28 2.56 -0.53
CA TYR A 321 -33.25 3.67 -0.61
C TYR A 321 -33.86 3.82 -2.00
N ILE A 322 -33.08 3.62 -3.07
CA ILE A 322 -33.60 3.62 -4.44
C ILE A 322 -34.64 2.50 -4.63
N ASP A 323 -34.40 1.31 -4.09
CA ASP A 323 -35.33 0.19 -4.20
C ASP A 323 -36.59 0.42 -3.35
N GLN A 324 -36.47 1.00 -2.15
CA GLN A 324 -37.62 1.45 -1.35
C GLN A 324 -38.45 2.51 -2.09
N LEU A 325 -37.81 3.46 -2.76
CA LEU A 325 -38.50 4.46 -3.58
C LEU A 325 -39.24 3.83 -4.77
N LYS A 326 -38.66 2.81 -5.40
CA LYS A 326 -39.35 2.06 -6.47
C LYS A 326 -40.58 1.33 -5.93
N LEU A 327 -40.48 0.69 -4.77
CA LEU A 327 -41.61 0.03 -4.11
C LEU A 327 -42.73 1.03 -3.79
N LEU A 328 -42.41 2.13 -3.12
CA LEU A 328 -43.37 3.21 -2.83
C LEU A 328 -44.02 3.79 -4.09
N LYS A 329 -43.25 3.94 -5.17
CA LYS A 329 -43.78 4.41 -6.46
C LYS A 329 -44.75 3.40 -7.07
N ASN A 330 -44.47 2.10 -6.96
CA ASN A 330 -45.37 1.05 -7.42
C ASN A 330 -46.65 1.05 -6.59
N GLU A 331 -46.57 1.09 -5.26
CA GLU A 331 -47.72 1.19 -4.35
C GLU A 331 -48.57 2.43 -4.65
N LEU A 332 -47.95 3.59 -4.89
CA LEU A 332 -48.67 4.80 -5.27
C LEU A 332 -49.39 4.65 -6.61
N ASN A 333 -48.78 3.96 -7.58
CA ASN A 333 -49.41 3.69 -8.86
C ASN A 333 -50.58 2.70 -8.75
N GLU A 334 -50.45 1.68 -7.91
CA GLU A 334 -51.53 0.75 -7.57
C GLU A 334 -52.70 1.48 -6.90
N LEU A 335 -52.43 2.31 -5.88
CA LEU A 335 -53.46 3.13 -5.22
C LEU A 335 -54.13 4.10 -6.19
N LYS A 336 -53.37 4.69 -7.12
CA LYS A 336 -53.92 5.55 -8.17
C LYS A 336 -54.87 4.77 -9.10
N ASN A 337 -54.51 3.54 -9.48
CA ASN A 337 -55.38 2.67 -10.28
C ASN A 337 -56.66 2.32 -9.52
N VAL A 338 -56.55 1.93 -8.25
CA VAL A 338 -57.73 1.67 -7.38
C VAL A 338 -58.61 2.91 -7.26
N CYS A 339 -58.04 4.10 -7.10
CA CYS A 339 -58.79 5.35 -7.06
C CYS A 339 -59.55 5.62 -8.37
N LEU A 340 -58.91 5.39 -9.52
CA LEU A 340 -59.55 5.51 -10.83
C LEU A 340 -60.70 4.50 -11.00
N GLU A 341 -60.51 3.25 -10.57
CA GLU A 341 -61.56 2.24 -10.56
C GLU A 341 -62.76 2.69 -9.70
N LYS A 342 -62.51 3.19 -8.49
CA LYS A 342 -63.56 3.72 -7.61
C LYS A 342 -64.25 4.95 -8.19
N GLN A 343 -63.53 5.81 -8.89
CA GLN A 343 -64.12 6.95 -9.61
C GLN A 343 -65.02 6.49 -10.77
N CYS A 344 -64.59 5.47 -11.52
CA CYS A 344 -65.42 4.83 -12.54
C CYS A 344 -66.67 4.19 -11.94
N GLU A 345 -66.54 3.44 -10.84
CA GLU A 345 -67.67 2.89 -10.09
C GLU A 345 -68.64 4.00 -9.65
N SER A 346 -68.14 5.09 -9.06
CA SER A 346 -68.96 6.25 -8.68
C SER A 346 -69.73 6.82 -9.87
N LYS A 347 -69.07 7.04 -11.01
CA LYS A 347 -69.75 7.49 -12.24
C LYS A 347 -70.83 6.51 -12.72
N THR A 348 -70.60 5.21 -12.59
CA THR A 348 -71.64 4.22 -12.91
C THR A 348 -72.82 4.26 -11.94
N TRP A 349 -72.61 4.62 -10.68
CA TRP A 349 -73.68 4.85 -9.72
C TRP A 349 -74.44 6.14 -9.99
N ASP A 350 -73.74 7.23 -10.34
CA ASP A 350 -74.35 8.50 -10.72
C ASP A 350 -75.26 8.33 -11.95
N THR A 351 -74.78 7.63 -12.97
CA THR A 351 -75.60 7.33 -14.17
C THR A 351 -76.82 6.46 -13.84
N LYS A 352 -76.68 5.45 -12.97
CA LYS A 352 -77.83 4.67 -12.47
C LYS A 352 -78.82 5.52 -11.70
N LEU A 353 -78.35 6.42 -10.82
CA LEU A 353 -79.18 7.34 -10.07
C LEU A 353 -79.93 8.27 -11.02
N GLN A 354 -79.25 8.79 -12.04
CA GLN A 354 -79.84 9.66 -13.05
C GLN A 354 -80.92 8.93 -13.84
N LEU A 355 -80.69 7.68 -14.26
CA LEU A 355 -81.72 6.83 -14.88
C LEU A 355 -82.92 6.60 -13.94
N LEU A 356 -82.70 6.40 -12.64
CA LEU A 356 -83.79 6.27 -11.67
C LEU A 356 -84.58 7.57 -11.51
N ILE A 357 -83.90 8.73 -11.55
CA ILE A 357 -84.55 10.04 -11.54
C ILE A 357 -85.37 10.24 -12.82
N GLU A 358 -84.82 9.89 -13.98
CA GLU A 358 -85.53 9.93 -15.27
C GLU A 358 -86.75 9.00 -15.27
N ILE A 359 -86.61 7.74 -14.83
CA ILE A 359 -87.73 6.80 -14.67
C ILE A 359 -88.77 7.35 -13.69
N LYS A 360 -88.34 7.92 -12.56
CA LYS A 360 -89.26 8.55 -11.60
C LYS A 360 -89.99 9.73 -12.23
N ASN A 361 -89.32 10.55 -13.03
CA ASN A 361 -89.92 11.66 -13.75
C ASN A 361 -90.86 11.16 -14.85
N GLU A 362 -90.51 10.10 -15.58
CA GLU A 362 -91.41 9.45 -16.55
C GLU A 362 -92.65 8.86 -15.89
N ILE A 363 -92.50 8.21 -14.73
CA ILE A 363 -93.63 7.72 -13.93
C ILE A 363 -94.49 8.90 -13.50
N LYS A 364 -93.89 9.97 -12.96
CA LYS A 364 -94.61 11.19 -12.59
C LYS A 364 -95.28 11.87 -13.79
N ASN A 365 -94.69 11.84 -14.98
CA ASN A 365 -95.30 12.39 -16.19
C ASN A 365 -96.46 11.51 -16.66
N LYS A 366 -96.32 10.17 -16.56
CA LYS A 366 -97.43 9.22 -16.80
C LYS A 366 -98.54 9.32 -15.76
N GLU A 367 -98.21 9.69 -14.52
CA GLU A 367 -99.18 10.01 -13.46
C GLU A 367 -99.74 11.44 -13.59
N GLY A 368 -98.98 12.34 -14.23
CA GLY A 368 -99.26 13.77 -14.36
C GLY A 368 -100.12 14.13 -15.57
N ASP A 369 -100.25 13.24 -16.54
CA ASP A 369 -101.32 13.32 -17.53
C ASP A 369 -102.60 12.75 -16.92
N LEU A 370 -103.46 13.66 -16.46
CA LEU A 370 -104.86 13.48 -16.03
C LEU A 370 -105.79 12.84 -17.09
N GLY A 371 -105.26 12.05 -18.02
CA GLY A 371 -106.02 11.35 -19.03
C GLY A 371 -106.65 10.09 -18.45
N ASP A 372 -105.93 8.98 -18.46
CA ASP A 372 -106.65 7.70 -18.50
C ASP A 372 -107.20 7.24 -17.15
N ILE A 373 -106.48 7.44 -16.03
CA ILE A 373 -106.95 6.97 -14.71
C ILE A 373 -108.08 7.87 -14.18
N ASP A 374 -107.98 9.18 -14.31
CA ASP A 374 -109.02 10.09 -13.83
C ASP A 374 -110.23 10.10 -14.79
N ILE A 375 -110.04 9.91 -16.11
CA ILE A 375 -111.15 9.59 -17.03
C ILE A 375 -111.80 8.26 -16.65
N MET A 376 -111.02 7.20 -16.35
CA MET A 376 -111.59 5.93 -15.87
C MET A 376 -112.31 6.08 -14.53
N LYS A 377 -111.79 6.85 -13.57
CA LYS A 377 -112.48 7.10 -12.29
C LYS A 377 -113.77 7.88 -12.50
N ASN A 378 -113.76 8.90 -13.36
CA ASN A 378 -114.96 9.65 -13.71
C ASN A 378 -115.98 8.79 -14.47
N GLU A 379 -115.52 7.90 -15.34
CA GLU A 379 -116.38 6.94 -16.05
C GLU A 379 -116.92 5.86 -15.10
N ILE A 380 -116.11 5.35 -14.17
CA ILE A 380 -116.56 4.48 -13.07
C ILE A 380 -117.61 5.21 -12.24
N HIS A 381 -117.41 6.48 -11.92
CA HIS A 381 -118.39 7.27 -11.19
C HIS A 381 -119.70 7.46 -12.00
N ARG A 382 -119.61 7.76 -13.30
CA ARG A 382 -120.78 7.78 -14.20
C ARG A 382 -121.47 6.42 -14.27
N MET A 383 -120.71 5.34 -14.35
CA MET A 383 -121.23 3.97 -14.37
C MET A 383 -121.85 3.59 -13.03
N GLN A 384 -121.33 4.04 -11.90
CA GLN A 384 -121.91 3.85 -10.57
C GLN A 384 -123.21 4.64 -10.41
N ILE A 385 -123.28 5.86 -10.94
CA ILE A 385 -124.53 6.64 -11.00
C ILE A 385 -125.55 5.89 -11.88
N ARG A 386 -125.11 5.40 -13.04
CA ARG A 386 -125.96 4.59 -13.93
C ARG A 386 -126.38 3.28 -13.29
N GLU A 387 -125.51 2.63 -12.52
CA GLU A 387 -125.83 1.44 -11.72
C GLU A 387 -126.86 1.76 -10.64
N SER A 388 -126.74 2.89 -9.95
CA SER A 388 -127.72 3.36 -8.96
C SER A 388 -129.08 3.66 -9.60
N GLN A 389 -129.09 4.31 -10.77
CA GLN A 389 -130.31 4.53 -11.56
C GLN A 389 -130.90 3.20 -12.05
N LEU A 390 -130.07 2.29 -12.53
CA LEU A 390 -130.48 0.95 -12.94
C LEU A 390 -130.99 0.15 -11.75
N LYS A 391 -130.42 0.27 -10.54
CA LYS A 391 -130.94 -0.35 -9.32
C LYS A 391 -132.31 0.20 -8.97
N LYS A 392 -132.55 1.51 -9.07
CA LYS A 392 -133.91 2.08 -8.89
C LYS A 392 -134.90 1.57 -9.94
N ILE A 393 -134.46 1.45 -11.19
CA ILE A 393 -135.26 0.83 -12.26
C ILE A 393 -135.47 -0.66 -11.98
N LEU A 394 -134.48 -1.36 -11.46
CA LEU A 394 -134.52 -2.78 -11.14
C LEU A 394 -135.37 -3.04 -9.90
N GLU A 395 -135.43 -2.14 -8.92
CA GLU A 395 -136.40 -2.16 -7.81
C GLU A 395 -137.82 -1.96 -8.33
N LYS A 396 -138.03 -1.04 -9.27
CA LYS A 396 -139.32 -0.85 -9.94
C LYS A 396 -139.73 -2.09 -10.75
N ILE A 397 -138.77 -2.67 -11.48
CA ILE A 397 -138.93 -3.93 -12.20
C ILE A 397 -139.05 -5.10 -11.23
N MET A 398 -138.47 -5.06 -10.02
CA MET A 398 -138.61 -6.09 -8.98
C MET A 398 -140.01 -6.07 -8.40
N LEU A 399 -140.59 -4.89 -8.19
CA LEU A 399 -142.01 -4.77 -7.83
C LEU A 399 -142.91 -5.27 -8.95
N ASP A 400 -142.62 -4.91 -10.21
CA ASP A 400 -143.34 -5.44 -11.38
C ASP A 400 -143.07 -6.95 -11.59
N LEU A 401 -141.89 -7.43 -11.20
CA LEU A 401 -141.49 -8.84 -11.22
C LEU A 401 -142.05 -9.59 -10.03
N GLU A 402 -142.31 -9.03 -8.87
CA GLU A 402 -143.03 -9.74 -7.79
C GLU A 402 -144.46 -10.02 -8.26
N VAL A 403 -145.06 -9.08 -8.98
CA VAL A 403 -146.33 -9.26 -9.70
C VAL A 403 -146.22 -10.31 -10.81
N CYS A 404 -145.10 -10.37 -11.54
CA CYS A 404 -144.89 -11.35 -12.62
C CYS A 404 -144.30 -12.71 -12.18
N ILE A 405 -143.62 -12.80 -11.04
CA ILE A 405 -143.00 -13.98 -10.40
C ILE A 405 -144.11 -14.76 -9.69
N SER A 406 -145.10 -14.07 -9.12
CA SER A 406 -146.38 -14.69 -8.76
C SER A 406 -147.06 -15.39 -9.95
N ARG A 407 -146.76 -14.98 -11.20
CA ARG A 407 -147.24 -15.59 -12.46
C ARG A 407 -146.20 -16.48 -13.17
N ARG A 408 -144.95 -16.51 -12.72
CA ARG A 408 -143.82 -17.19 -13.40
C ARG A 408 -143.11 -18.24 -12.53
N GLU A 409 -143.37 -18.28 -11.21
CA GLU A 409 -143.03 -19.42 -10.33
C GLU A 409 -143.66 -20.72 -10.85
N THR A 410 -144.80 -20.63 -11.55
CA THR A 410 -145.44 -21.76 -12.23
C THR A 410 -144.78 -22.15 -13.55
N ILE A 411 -143.86 -21.35 -14.11
CA ILE A 411 -143.35 -21.55 -15.49
C ILE A 411 -141.81 -21.66 -15.55
N TYR A 412 -141.06 -21.17 -14.56
CA TYR A 412 -139.59 -21.15 -14.61
C TYR A 412 -138.89 -22.16 -13.68
N ASN A 413 -139.58 -23.25 -13.31
CA ASN A 413 -138.95 -24.42 -12.68
C ASN A 413 -138.33 -25.40 -13.69
N LYS A 414 -137.99 -24.98 -14.92
CA LYS A 414 -137.50 -25.94 -15.93
C LYS A 414 -136.30 -25.61 -16.78
N VAL A 415 -135.73 -24.41 -16.80
CA VAL A 415 -134.46 -24.24 -17.55
C VAL A 415 -133.61 -23.12 -16.95
N ALA A 416 -132.98 -23.43 -15.82
CA ALA A 416 -131.82 -22.72 -15.33
C ALA A 416 -130.56 -23.10 -16.13
N ALA A 417 -129.75 -22.07 -16.42
CA ALA A 417 -128.30 -22.05 -16.72
C ALA A 417 -127.84 -22.55 -18.12
N LYS A 418 -127.57 -21.68 -19.12
CA LYS A 418 -126.41 -20.75 -19.37
C LYS A 418 -125.10 -21.40 -19.87
N ASP A 419 -124.78 -21.14 -21.14
CA ASP A 419 -123.59 -20.45 -21.71
C ASP A 419 -122.27 -20.41 -20.88
N ILE A 420 -121.10 -20.90 -21.35
CA ILE A 420 -120.15 -20.44 -22.40
C ILE A 420 -118.91 -19.64 -21.87
N ARG A 421 -117.70 -20.24 -22.02
CA ARG A 421 -116.38 -19.72 -22.53
C ARG A 421 -115.35 -18.83 -21.73
N LEU A 422 -114.03 -19.19 -21.86
CA LEU A 422 -112.87 -18.51 -22.56
C LEU A 422 -111.48 -18.29 -21.84
N LYS A 423 -110.38 -18.58 -22.61
CA LYS A 423 -109.00 -17.98 -22.76
C LYS A 423 -107.95 -18.06 -21.60
N GLY A 424 -106.60 -18.09 -21.77
CA GLY A 424 -105.61 -18.00 -22.88
C GLY A 424 -104.14 -17.93 -22.30
N LYS A 425 -103.08 -18.26 -23.08
CA LYS A 425 -101.63 -18.26 -22.70
C LYS A 425 -100.74 -17.73 -23.86
N ASN A 426 -99.69 -16.93 -23.58
CA ASN A 426 -98.29 -17.06 -24.11
C ASN A 426 -97.43 -15.76 -24.12
N GLU A 427 -96.56 -15.55 -23.12
CA GLU A 427 -95.44 -14.56 -23.17
C GLU A 427 -94.08 -15.06 -22.62
N ALA A 428 -93.99 -16.23 -21.99
CA ALA A 428 -92.79 -16.67 -21.27
C ALA A 428 -91.66 -17.30 -22.13
N LYS A 429 -91.93 -17.65 -23.39
CA LYS A 429 -91.05 -18.55 -24.17
C LYS A 429 -89.87 -17.85 -24.87
N GLN A 430 -89.92 -16.53 -25.05
CA GLN A 430 -88.94 -15.79 -25.88
C GLN A 430 -87.72 -15.25 -25.10
N LYS A 431 -87.82 -15.07 -23.78
CA LYS A 431 -86.70 -14.54 -22.94
C LYS A 431 -85.62 -15.59 -22.62
N PHE A 432 -85.96 -16.88 -22.62
CA PHE A 432 -85.01 -17.94 -22.28
C PHE A 432 -83.98 -18.25 -23.38
N LEU A 433 -84.35 -18.07 -24.65
CA LEU A 433 -83.47 -18.42 -25.77
C LEU A 433 -82.26 -17.47 -25.89
N LYS A 434 -82.43 -16.17 -25.64
CA LYS A 434 -81.33 -15.19 -25.73
C LYS A 434 -80.26 -15.34 -24.63
N LYS A 435 -80.63 -15.87 -23.46
CA LYS A 435 -79.70 -16.06 -22.33
C LYS A 435 -78.79 -17.28 -22.52
N LEU A 436 -79.27 -18.26 -23.29
CA LEU A 436 -78.56 -19.50 -23.60
C LEU A 436 -77.41 -19.27 -24.60
N ASP A 437 -77.61 -18.40 -25.60
CA ASP A 437 -76.58 -18.08 -26.59
C ASP A 437 -75.44 -17.23 -26.02
N TYR A 438 -75.72 -16.32 -25.08
CA TYR A 438 -74.68 -15.54 -24.40
C TYR A 438 -73.71 -16.43 -23.60
N LEU A 439 -74.24 -17.42 -22.88
CA LEU A 439 -73.43 -18.36 -22.10
C LEU A 439 -72.53 -19.23 -22.99
N ARG A 440 -72.98 -19.62 -24.18
CA ARG A 440 -72.15 -20.37 -25.15
C ARG A 440 -70.95 -19.57 -25.65
N ILE A 441 -71.09 -18.26 -25.85
CA ILE A 441 -70.00 -17.40 -26.31
C ILE A 441 -68.94 -17.23 -25.20
N ASN A 442 -69.37 -17.05 -23.94
CA ASN A 442 -68.44 -16.95 -22.80
C ASN A 442 -67.65 -18.24 -22.58
N ILE A 443 -68.29 -19.42 -22.71
CA ILE A 443 -67.58 -20.71 -22.61
C ILE A 443 -66.47 -20.84 -23.66
N LYS A 444 -66.69 -20.35 -24.89
CA LYS A 444 -65.66 -20.36 -25.94
C LYS A 444 -64.48 -19.43 -25.62
N LYS A 445 -64.73 -18.24 -25.06
CA LYS A 445 -63.68 -17.30 -24.65
C LYS A 445 -62.81 -17.87 -23.52
N ILE A 446 -63.44 -18.42 -22.48
CA ILE A 446 -62.73 -19.07 -21.37
C ILE A 446 -61.87 -20.23 -21.89
N LYS A 447 -62.38 -21.04 -22.83
CA LYS A 447 -61.61 -22.15 -23.42
C LYS A 447 -60.38 -21.67 -24.21
N THR A 448 -60.44 -20.51 -24.85
CA THR A 448 -59.26 -19.92 -25.53
C THR A 448 -58.25 -19.33 -24.55
N GLU A 449 -58.71 -18.80 -23.41
CA GLU A 449 -57.83 -18.32 -22.34
C GLU A 449 -57.12 -19.46 -21.63
N CYS A 450 -57.82 -20.56 -21.31
CA CYS A 450 -57.18 -21.77 -20.76
C CYS A 450 -56.05 -22.29 -21.64
N LYS A 451 -56.24 -22.34 -22.96
CA LYS A 451 -55.18 -22.77 -23.90
C LYS A 451 -53.96 -21.84 -23.90
N LYS A 452 -54.17 -20.53 -23.72
CA LYS A 452 -53.05 -19.57 -23.60
C LYS A 452 -52.31 -19.73 -22.28
N LEU A 453 -53.04 -20.00 -21.20
CA LEU A 453 -52.44 -20.30 -19.90
C LEU A 453 -51.63 -21.59 -19.95
N ASP A 454 -52.13 -22.65 -20.58
CA ASP A 454 -51.41 -23.92 -20.76
C ASP A 454 -50.11 -23.72 -21.56
N SER A 455 -50.14 -22.91 -22.63
CA SER A 455 -48.92 -22.59 -23.39
C SER A 455 -47.91 -21.80 -22.55
N ASN A 456 -48.37 -20.89 -21.69
CA ASN A 456 -47.48 -20.11 -20.82
C ASN A 456 -46.86 -20.99 -19.72
N ILE A 457 -47.63 -21.93 -19.16
CA ILE A 457 -47.13 -22.90 -18.19
C ILE A 457 -46.00 -23.73 -18.80
N SER A 458 -46.18 -24.24 -20.03
CA SER A 458 -45.14 -25.02 -20.71
C SER A 458 -43.85 -24.21 -21.00
N VAL A 459 -43.97 -22.92 -21.32
CA VAL A 459 -42.80 -22.04 -21.47
C VAL A 459 -42.09 -21.83 -20.14
N LEU A 460 -42.83 -21.57 -19.07
CA LEU A 460 -42.27 -21.37 -17.72
C LEU A 460 -41.61 -22.65 -17.19
N GLU A 461 -42.14 -23.83 -17.48
CA GLU A 461 -41.52 -25.11 -17.12
C GLU A 461 -40.18 -25.32 -17.85
N ASN A 462 -40.12 -24.98 -19.14
CA ASN A 462 -38.87 -25.04 -19.91
C ASN A 462 -37.82 -24.05 -19.40
N ASP A 463 -38.24 -22.83 -19.04
CA ASP A 463 -37.32 -21.83 -18.48
C ASP A 463 -36.85 -22.22 -17.08
N LYS A 464 -37.71 -22.82 -16.25
CA LYS A 464 -37.32 -23.43 -14.97
C LYS A 464 -36.27 -24.51 -15.18
N MET A 465 -36.47 -25.42 -16.14
CA MET A 465 -35.51 -26.50 -16.43
C MET A 465 -34.15 -25.96 -16.90
N LYS A 466 -34.14 -24.92 -17.76
CA LYS A 466 -32.89 -24.24 -18.16
C LYS A 466 -32.18 -23.59 -16.99
N LEU A 467 -32.92 -22.96 -16.08
CA LEU A 467 -32.36 -22.33 -14.90
C LEU A 467 -31.76 -23.36 -13.95
N ASP A 468 -32.42 -24.51 -13.78
CA ASP A 468 -31.95 -25.62 -12.93
C ASP A 468 -30.66 -26.25 -13.49
N ASN A 469 -30.59 -26.43 -14.82
CA ASN A 469 -29.36 -26.87 -15.49
C ASN A 469 -28.22 -25.86 -15.34
N LYS A 470 -28.52 -24.55 -15.31
CA LYS A 470 -27.51 -23.51 -15.07
C LYS A 470 -27.08 -23.50 -13.60
N LEU A 471 -28.00 -23.75 -12.67
CA LEU A 471 -27.72 -23.81 -11.23
C LEU A 471 -26.82 -25.00 -10.91
N THR A 472 -27.12 -26.18 -11.47
CA THR A 472 -26.29 -27.38 -11.32
C THR A 472 -24.88 -27.18 -11.89
N TYR A 473 -24.76 -26.62 -13.10
CA TYR A 473 -23.46 -26.28 -13.69
C TYR A 473 -22.65 -25.29 -12.82
N LEU A 474 -23.30 -24.25 -12.28
CA LEU A 474 -22.64 -23.31 -11.37
C LEU A 474 -22.23 -23.97 -10.05
N ASN A 475 -23.05 -24.87 -9.51
CA ASN A 475 -22.75 -25.61 -8.29
C ASN A 475 -21.54 -26.55 -8.48
N ASP A 476 -21.47 -27.26 -9.61
CA ASP A 476 -20.32 -28.12 -9.94
C ASP A 476 -19.03 -27.30 -10.07
N ASN A 477 -19.09 -26.14 -10.74
CA ASN A 477 -17.96 -25.21 -10.80
C ASN A 477 -17.55 -24.70 -9.42
N MET A 478 -18.50 -24.41 -8.54
CA MET A 478 -18.21 -24.00 -7.15
C MET A 478 -17.51 -25.12 -6.37
N ILE A 479 -17.94 -26.38 -6.54
CA ILE A 479 -17.29 -27.54 -5.92
C ILE A 479 -15.84 -27.68 -6.42
N ASP A 480 -15.61 -27.52 -7.72
CA ASP A 480 -14.26 -27.63 -8.28
C ASP A 480 -13.35 -26.45 -7.89
N ILE A 481 -13.89 -25.22 -7.83
CA ILE A 481 -13.17 -24.08 -7.25
C ILE A 481 -12.84 -24.37 -5.78
N GLN A 482 -13.77 -24.92 -4.98
CA GLN A 482 -13.50 -25.25 -3.59
C GLN A 482 -12.41 -26.33 -3.43
N LYS A 483 -12.38 -27.34 -4.30
CA LYS A 483 -11.29 -28.34 -4.33
C LYS A 483 -9.95 -27.68 -4.64
N THR A 484 -9.88 -26.84 -5.69
CA THR A 484 -8.63 -26.14 -6.03
C THR A 484 -8.15 -25.21 -4.92
N ILE A 485 -9.06 -24.52 -4.22
CA ILE A 485 -8.72 -23.71 -3.04
C ILE A 485 -8.11 -24.59 -1.95
N ASN A 486 -8.73 -25.73 -1.63
CA ASN A 486 -8.23 -26.65 -0.61
C ASN A 486 -6.85 -27.22 -0.98
N ASP A 487 -6.61 -27.54 -2.25
CA ASP A 487 -5.31 -28.02 -2.74
C ASP A 487 -4.23 -26.93 -2.65
N ILE A 488 -4.57 -25.67 -3.00
CA ILE A 488 -3.67 -24.53 -2.84
C ILE A 488 -3.35 -24.29 -1.36
N LEU A 489 -4.34 -24.39 -0.46
CA LEU A 489 -4.13 -24.23 0.98
C LEU A 489 -3.16 -25.29 1.53
N ARG A 490 -3.32 -26.56 1.14
CA ARG A 490 -2.38 -27.64 1.50
C ARG A 490 -0.97 -27.36 0.99
N ASN A 491 -0.84 -26.92 -0.27
CA ASN A 491 0.46 -26.55 -0.84
C ASN A 491 1.12 -25.39 -0.08
N ILE A 492 0.34 -24.39 0.35
CA ILE A 492 0.85 -23.28 1.17
C ILE A 492 1.35 -23.79 2.53
N GLU A 493 0.62 -24.70 3.18
CA GLU A 493 1.01 -25.32 4.45
C GLU A 493 2.33 -26.10 4.32
N ASP A 494 2.48 -26.92 3.28
CA ASP A 494 3.69 -27.69 3.00
C ASP A 494 4.90 -26.79 2.69
N ILE A 495 4.71 -25.75 1.87
CA ILE A 495 5.75 -24.74 1.60
C ILE A 495 6.10 -23.99 2.90
N GLY A 496 5.12 -23.69 3.74
CA GLY A 496 5.32 -23.09 5.05
C GLY A 496 6.19 -23.96 5.96
N ALA A 497 5.91 -25.26 6.04
CA ALA A 497 6.68 -26.22 6.84
C ALA A 497 8.13 -26.33 6.35
N THR A 498 8.35 -26.45 5.04
CA THR A 498 9.70 -26.52 4.44
C THR A 498 10.51 -25.23 4.64
N LYS A 499 9.86 -24.06 4.47
CA LYS A 499 10.49 -22.76 4.74
C LYS A 499 10.97 -22.65 6.18
N ILE A 500 10.16 -23.07 7.15
CA ILE A 500 10.52 -23.04 8.57
C ILE A 500 11.70 -23.98 8.84
N LYS A 501 11.68 -25.21 8.31
CA LYS A 501 12.81 -26.15 8.40
C LYS A 501 14.11 -25.50 7.87
N ASN A 502 14.05 -24.86 6.71
CA ASN A 502 15.21 -24.19 6.12
C ASN A 502 15.72 -23.01 6.96
N ILE A 503 14.82 -22.21 7.55
CA ILE A 503 15.18 -21.12 8.46
C ILE A 503 15.90 -21.66 9.70
N HIS A 504 15.43 -22.77 10.28
CA HIS A 504 16.09 -23.40 11.42
C HIS A 504 17.49 -23.91 11.06
N ILE A 505 17.63 -24.63 9.94
CA ILE A 505 18.94 -25.10 9.46
C ILE A 505 19.89 -23.93 9.21
N LEU A 506 19.41 -22.84 8.60
CA LEU A 506 20.20 -21.64 8.35
C LEU A 506 20.63 -20.98 9.67
N SER A 507 19.71 -20.83 10.62
CA SER A 507 20.00 -20.27 11.94
C SER A 507 21.05 -21.11 12.69
N TYR A 508 20.93 -22.43 12.65
CA TYR A 508 21.91 -23.35 13.18
C TYR A 508 23.28 -23.16 12.52
N LYS A 509 23.37 -23.15 11.19
CA LYS A 509 24.62 -22.92 10.44
C LYS A 509 25.25 -21.55 10.75
N GLN A 510 24.44 -20.50 10.87
CA GLN A 510 24.91 -19.16 11.23
C GLN A 510 25.45 -19.11 12.66
N ASN A 511 24.76 -19.74 13.61
CA ASN A 511 25.23 -19.82 15.01
C ASN A 511 26.48 -20.67 15.12
N TYR A 512 26.57 -21.77 14.37
CA TYR A 512 27.77 -22.60 14.28
C TYR A 512 28.96 -21.82 13.66
N ALA A 513 28.73 -21.03 12.61
CA ALA A 513 29.76 -20.16 12.05
C ALA A 513 30.24 -19.09 13.05
N LYS A 514 29.32 -18.47 13.81
CA LYS A 514 29.67 -17.55 14.89
C LYS A 514 30.47 -18.24 16.00
N PHE A 515 30.11 -19.48 16.34
CA PHE A 515 30.85 -20.29 17.29
C PHE A 515 32.28 -20.56 16.81
N LEU A 516 32.46 -21.00 15.56
CA LEU A 516 33.78 -21.21 14.96
C LEU A 516 34.62 -19.92 14.91
N ASP A 517 34.00 -18.77 14.62
CA ASP A 517 34.69 -17.46 14.66
C ASP A 517 35.09 -17.06 16.09
N ALA A 518 34.26 -17.36 17.09
CA ALA A 518 34.60 -17.15 18.50
C ALA A 518 35.75 -18.08 18.97
N VAL A 519 35.79 -19.32 18.48
CA VAL A 519 36.91 -20.26 18.71
C VAL A 519 38.18 -19.71 18.06
N LYS A 520 38.12 -19.26 16.80
CA LYS A 520 39.26 -18.65 16.07
C LYS A 520 39.81 -17.42 16.79
N LYS A 521 38.95 -16.61 17.39
CA LYS A 521 39.32 -15.41 18.17
C LYS A 521 39.77 -15.73 19.60
N GLY A 522 39.77 -17.00 20.01
CA GLY A 522 40.22 -17.43 21.35
C GLY A 522 39.25 -17.07 22.48
N HIS A 523 38.00 -16.70 22.17
CA HIS A 523 36.99 -16.32 23.16
C HIS A 523 36.19 -17.52 23.71
N TYR A 524 36.35 -18.70 23.12
CA TYR A 524 35.64 -19.90 23.55
C TYR A 524 36.36 -20.61 24.70
N ARG A 525 35.61 -20.97 25.75
CA ARG A 525 36.08 -21.80 26.87
C ARG A 525 35.44 -23.19 26.73
N LEU A 526 36.27 -24.22 26.64
CA LEU A 526 35.83 -25.62 26.63
C LEU A 526 35.09 -25.95 27.93
N LEU A 527 33.79 -26.20 27.82
CA LEU A 527 32.92 -26.57 28.95
C LEU A 527 33.20 -28.00 29.43
N ILE A 528 33.59 -28.90 28.52
CA ILE A 528 33.91 -30.29 28.80
C ILE A 528 35.34 -30.56 28.33
N LYS A 529 36.22 -30.97 29.25
CA LYS A 529 37.66 -31.18 28.98
C LYS A 529 38.03 -32.64 28.70
N ASN A 530 37.11 -33.58 28.94
CA ASN A 530 37.32 -35.02 28.76
C ASN A 530 36.38 -35.54 27.67
N GLU A 531 36.93 -36.18 26.64
CA GLU A 531 36.20 -36.73 25.49
C GLU A 531 35.16 -37.78 25.90
N LEU A 532 35.48 -38.65 26.87
CA LEU A 532 34.53 -39.64 27.40
C LEU A 532 33.29 -39.01 28.07
N LYS A 533 33.45 -37.86 28.74
CA LYS A 533 32.31 -37.15 29.35
C LYS A 533 31.49 -36.39 28.33
N MET A 534 32.09 -36.03 27.19
CA MET A 534 31.39 -35.40 26.07
C MET A 534 30.47 -36.41 25.39
N ASP A 535 30.92 -37.64 25.17
CA ASP A 535 30.12 -38.70 24.57
C ASP A 535 28.93 -39.11 25.46
N ASP A 536 29.13 -39.19 26.77
CA ASP A 536 28.05 -39.45 27.74
C ASP A 536 26.98 -38.33 27.71
N GLU A 537 27.41 -37.07 27.72
CA GLU A 537 26.49 -35.91 27.71
C GLU A 537 25.78 -35.77 26.34
N PHE A 538 26.44 -36.12 25.23
CA PHE A 538 25.79 -36.25 23.93
C PHE A 538 24.74 -37.37 23.91
N SER A 539 25.04 -38.52 24.51
CA SER A 539 24.08 -39.64 24.59
C SER A 539 22.83 -39.25 25.38
N ASP A 540 23.00 -38.53 26.49
CA ASP A 540 21.89 -38.07 27.32
C ASP A 540 21.03 -37.00 26.62
N GLU A 541 21.65 -36.04 25.92
CA GLU A 541 20.90 -35.06 25.11
C GLU A 541 20.18 -35.71 23.92
N TRP A 542 20.76 -36.76 23.32
CA TRP A 542 20.10 -37.54 22.28
C TRP A 542 18.88 -38.31 22.80
N LYS A 543 18.99 -38.92 23.97
CA LYS A 543 17.85 -39.58 24.63
C LYS A 543 16.72 -38.58 24.91
N LYS A 544 17.05 -37.41 25.48
CA LYS A 544 16.07 -36.33 25.70
C LYS A 544 15.39 -35.89 24.41
N ASN A 545 16.15 -35.72 23.32
CA ASN A 545 15.57 -35.35 22.03
C ASN A 545 14.67 -36.46 21.45
N SER A 546 15.07 -37.72 21.58
CA SER A 546 14.26 -38.87 21.17
C SER A 546 12.95 -38.96 21.96
N ASP A 547 13.01 -38.74 23.28
CA ASP A 547 11.84 -38.72 24.15
C ASP A 547 10.90 -37.56 23.77
N LEU A 548 11.45 -36.37 23.50
CA LEU A 548 10.67 -35.22 23.01
C LEU A 548 10.01 -35.49 21.66
N ILE A 549 10.69 -36.14 20.73
CA ILE A 549 10.09 -36.55 19.44
C ILE A 549 8.92 -37.50 19.69
N SER A 550 9.09 -38.50 20.56
CA SER A 550 8.02 -39.45 20.89
C SER A 550 6.79 -38.77 21.53
N VAL A 551 7.01 -37.79 22.41
CA VAL A 551 5.96 -37.00 23.04
C VAL A 551 5.22 -36.15 22.01
N VAL A 552 5.95 -35.51 21.08
CA VAL A 552 5.35 -34.70 20.02
C VAL A 552 4.58 -35.56 19.00
N GLU A 553 5.05 -36.78 18.71
CA GLU A 553 4.34 -37.76 17.90
C GLU A 553 3.06 -38.27 18.58
N ALA A 554 3.10 -38.50 19.90
CA ALA A 554 1.89 -38.83 20.66
C ALA A 554 0.88 -37.66 20.66
N LEU A 555 1.34 -36.43 20.89
CA LEU A 555 0.50 -35.22 20.84
C LEU A 555 -0.13 -35.01 19.46
N LYS A 556 0.54 -35.42 18.37
CA LYS A 556 0.01 -35.37 17.01
C LYS A 556 -1.23 -36.25 16.85
N ASN A 557 -1.21 -37.43 17.45
CA ASN A 557 -2.33 -38.36 17.42
C ASN A 557 -3.46 -37.90 18.35
N ASP A 558 -3.13 -37.35 19.50
CA ASP A 558 -4.11 -36.89 20.50
C ASP A 558 -4.84 -35.60 20.07
N PHE A 559 -4.18 -34.73 19.29
CA PHE A 559 -4.73 -33.42 18.90
C PHE A 559 -4.64 -33.16 17.37
N PRO A 560 -5.49 -33.81 16.55
CA PRO A 560 -5.46 -33.67 15.09
C PRO A 560 -5.75 -32.25 14.58
N TYR A 561 -6.45 -31.42 15.37
CA TYR A 561 -6.77 -30.05 15.01
C TYR A 561 -5.57 -29.08 15.13
N LEU A 562 -4.47 -29.51 15.75
CA LEU A 562 -3.20 -28.75 15.82
C LEU A 562 -2.12 -29.36 14.92
N ASP A 563 -2.50 -30.19 13.95
CA ASP A 563 -1.57 -30.94 13.11
C ASP A 563 -0.48 -30.07 12.50
N PHE A 564 -0.82 -28.87 12.02
CA PHE A 564 0.15 -27.91 11.49
C PHE A 564 1.20 -27.48 12.54
N GLN A 565 0.76 -27.16 13.76
CA GLN A 565 1.63 -26.66 14.83
C GLN A 565 2.51 -27.76 15.41
N ILE A 566 1.96 -28.97 15.51
CA ILE A 566 2.66 -30.16 16.02
C ILE A 566 3.63 -30.69 14.96
N THR A 567 3.22 -30.76 13.70
CA THR A 567 4.10 -31.09 12.56
C THR A 567 5.24 -30.06 12.45
N ARG A 568 4.99 -28.78 12.71
CA ARG A 568 6.04 -27.76 12.83
C ARG A 568 7.06 -28.08 13.92
N LEU A 569 6.62 -28.43 15.13
CA LEU A 569 7.52 -28.79 16.23
C LEU A 569 8.33 -30.06 15.91
N LEU A 570 7.68 -31.03 15.29
CA LEU A 570 8.29 -32.30 14.89
C LEU A 570 9.37 -32.11 13.82
N TYR A 571 9.16 -31.22 12.84
CA TYR A 571 10.19 -30.87 11.86
C TYR A 571 11.40 -30.15 12.46
N ILE A 572 11.20 -29.36 13.52
CA ILE A 572 12.31 -28.69 14.22
C ILE A 572 13.15 -29.72 14.97
N LEU A 573 12.52 -30.62 15.72
CA LEU A 573 13.21 -31.66 16.49
C LEU A 573 13.97 -32.65 15.58
N LYS A 574 13.40 -33.02 14.43
CA LYS A 574 14.05 -33.90 13.44
C LYS A 574 15.14 -33.22 12.61
N SER A 575 15.19 -31.88 12.56
CA SER A 575 16.23 -31.14 11.82
C SER A 575 17.63 -31.22 12.47
N ILE A 576 17.73 -31.78 13.67
CA ILE A 576 18.98 -31.98 14.44
C ILE A 576 19.65 -33.33 14.10
N GLU A 577 19.04 -34.15 13.23
CA GLU A 577 19.63 -35.43 12.83
C GLU A 577 20.98 -35.25 12.13
N LYS A 578 21.95 -36.04 12.58
CA LYS A 578 23.32 -36.15 12.03
C LYS A 578 23.26 -36.34 10.51
N GLU A 579 23.78 -35.37 9.76
CA GLU A 579 24.56 -35.73 8.58
C GLU A 579 25.79 -36.49 9.11
N SER A 580 25.78 -37.80 8.85
CA SER A 580 26.87 -38.74 9.14
C SER A 580 28.16 -38.33 8.44
#